data_AF-A0A520ZUY7-F1
#
_entry.id   AF-A0A520ZUY7-F1
#
_cell.length_a   1.000
_cell.length_b   1.000
_cell.length_c   1.000
_cell.angle_alpha   90.00
_cell.angle_beta   90.00
_cell.angle_gamma   90.00
#
_symmetry.space_group_name_H-M   'P 1'
#
loop_
_entity.id
_entity.type
_entity.pdbx_description
1 polymer ?
#
loop_
_entity_poly.entity_id
_entity_poly.type
_entity_poly.pdbx_seq_one_letter_code
_entity_poly.pdbx_strand_id
1 'polypeptide(L)'
;MRAVLKYLIKDGVPFALGLPLALLGRIAWLPIFFLPAWFVEATKPHFEAVSTYKLSISLILTPVIYALWVGGFWWFGSPRWAIGAALTLPLLGLITVAWKDRWRHIEEDLRLFKRAIQR
;
A
#
# COMPACT_ATOMS: atom_id res chain seq x y z
N MET A 1 -33.60 -4.24 -0.17
CA MET A 1 -32.95 -2.91 -0.29
C MET A 1 -32.35 -2.37 1.02
N ARG A 2 -33.07 -2.34 2.15
CA ARG A 2 -32.56 -1.83 3.45
C ARG A 2 -31.27 -2.52 3.95
N ALA A 3 -31.15 -3.83 3.79
CA ALA A 3 -29.95 -4.59 4.19
C ALA A 3 -28.72 -4.23 3.35
N VAL A 4 -28.90 -4.07 2.04
CA VAL A 4 -27.85 -3.67 1.09
C VAL A 4 -27.36 -2.25 1.38
N LEU A 5 -28.28 -1.32 1.69
CA LEU A 5 -27.93 0.06 2.06
C LEU A 5 -27.17 0.13 3.39
N LYS A 6 -27.56 -0.69 4.37
CA LYS A 6 -26.87 -0.79 5.67
C LYS A 6 -25.48 -1.40 5.51
N TYR A 7 -25.30 -2.32 4.58
CA TYR A 7 -24.01 -2.92 4.21
C TYR A 7 -23.11 -1.90 3.49
N LEU A 8 -23.64 -1.19 2.49
CA LEU A 8 -22.94 -0.13 1.75
C LEU A 8 -22.48 1.02 2.66
N ILE A 9 -23.29 1.42 3.64
CA ILE A 9 -22.91 2.49 4.58
C ILE A 9 -21.91 1.97 5.61
N LYS A 10 -22.12 0.75 6.14
CA LYS A 10 -21.25 0.16 7.16
C LYS A 10 -19.85 -0.16 6.63
N ASP A 11 -19.72 -0.56 5.36
CA ASP A 11 -18.43 -0.87 4.74
C ASP A 11 -17.88 0.28 3.89
N GLY A 12 -18.74 1.10 3.29
CA GLY A 12 -18.34 2.20 2.42
C GLY A 12 -17.80 3.43 3.17
N VAL A 13 -18.34 3.75 4.36
CA VAL A 13 -17.85 4.88 5.15
C VAL A 13 -16.42 4.63 5.70
N PRO A 14 -16.10 3.46 6.30
CA PRO A 14 -14.73 3.13 6.68
C PRO A 14 -13.79 3.04 5.47
N PHE A 15 -14.30 2.60 4.31
CA PHE A 15 -13.52 2.55 3.08
C PHE A 15 -13.15 3.95 2.57
N ALA A 16 -14.08 4.90 2.60
CA ALA A 16 -13.85 6.28 2.22
C ALA A 16 -12.94 7.03 3.21
N LEU A 17 -13.08 6.77 4.51
CA LEU A 17 -12.21 7.33 5.55
C LEU A 17 -10.80 6.71 5.52
N GLY A 18 -10.69 5.44 5.12
CA GLY A 18 -9.41 4.76 4.92
C GLY A 18 -8.66 5.22 3.67
N LEU A 19 -9.36 5.77 2.66
CA LEU A 19 -8.77 6.26 1.41
C LEU A 19 -7.66 7.29 1.62
N PRO A 20 -7.84 8.42 2.34
CA PRO A 20 -6.77 9.39 2.52
C PRO A 20 -5.55 8.81 3.25
N LEU A 21 -5.77 7.97 4.25
CA LEU A 21 -4.69 7.29 4.97
C LEU A 21 -3.95 6.28 4.08
N ALA A 22 -4.70 5.53 3.26
CA ALA A 22 -4.14 4.61 2.28
C ALA A 22 -3.37 5.34 1.17
N LEU A 23 -3.81 6.54 0.76
CA LEU A 23 -3.08 7.37 -0.19
C LEU A 23 -1.76 7.86 0.41
N LEU A 24 -1.78 8.34 1.66
CA LEU A 24 -0.57 8.76 2.36
C LEU A 24 0.42 7.61 2.54
N GLY A 25 -0.07 6.44 2.97
CA GLY A 25 0.77 5.25 3.07
C GLY A 25 1.30 4.80 1.71
N ARG A 26 0.48 4.86 0.65
CA ARG A 26 0.93 4.58 -0.72
C ARG A 26 2.01 5.53 -1.18
N ILE A 27 1.91 6.82 -0.89
CA ILE A 27 2.93 7.82 -1.24
C ILE A 27 4.22 7.56 -0.45
N ALA A 28 4.11 7.34 0.86
CA ALA A 28 5.26 7.09 1.72
C ALA A 28 6.04 5.83 1.29
N TRP A 29 5.32 4.77 0.89
CA TRP A 29 5.90 3.50 0.49
C TRP A 29 6.06 3.33 -1.03
N LEU A 30 5.72 4.37 -1.80
CA LEU A 30 5.84 4.38 -3.26
C LEU A 30 7.23 3.97 -3.76
N PRO A 31 8.34 4.46 -3.16
CA PRO A 31 9.67 4.09 -3.62
C PRO A 31 9.92 2.58 -3.64
N ILE A 32 9.36 1.82 -2.70
CA ILE A 32 9.53 0.36 -2.62
C ILE A 32 8.91 -0.35 -3.82
N PHE A 33 7.89 0.23 -4.46
CA PHE A 33 7.26 -0.38 -5.64
C PHE A 33 8.02 -0.09 -6.93
N PHE A 34 8.60 1.11 -7.07
CA PHE A 34 9.27 1.53 -8.29
C PHE A 34 10.75 1.16 -8.34
N LEU A 35 11.45 1.27 -7.21
CA LEU A 35 12.90 1.03 -7.16
C LEU A 35 13.29 -0.41 -7.54
N PRO A 36 12.60 -1.49 -7.11
CA PRO A 36 12.95 -2.85 -7.54
C PRO A 36 12.76 -3.05 -9.04
N ALA A 37 11.71 -2.48 -9.63
CA ALA A 37 11.45 -2.58 -11.07
C ALA A 37 12.58 -1.90 -11.86
N TRP A 38 12.96 -0.69 -11.45
CA TRP A 38 14.08 0.05 -12.03
C TRP A 38 15.40 -0.71 -11.89
N PHE A 39 15.66 -1.31 -10.73
CA PHE A 39 16.89 -2.08 -10.49
C PHE A 39 16.96 -3.35 -11.34
N VAL A 40 15.83 -4.05 -11.52
CA VAL A 40 15.75 -5.23 -12.40
C VAL A 40 15.97 -4.82 -13.86
N GLU A 41 15.40 -3.71 -14.30
CA GLU A 41 15.60 -3.19 -15.65
C GLU A 41 17.07 -2.78 -15.90
N ALA A 42 17.71 -2.18 -14.89
CA ALA A 42 19.12 -1.81 -14.96
C ALA A 42 20.07 -3.03 -14.96
N THR A 43 19.76 -4.06 -14.17
CA THR A 43 20.63 -5.24 -14.01
C THR A 43 20.34 -6.37 -15.00
N LYS A 44 19.17 -6.35 -15.67
CA LYS A 44 18.71 -7.35 -16.65
C LYS A 44 19.01 -8.80 -16.23
N PRO A 45 18.55 -9.24 -15.04
CA PRO A 45 18.83 -10.59 -14.56
C PRO A 45 18.16 -11.65 -15.45
N HIS A 46 18.66 -12.88 -15.41
CA HIS A 46 18.02 -14.02 -16.08
C HIS A 46 16.55 -14.13 -15.66
N PHE A 47 15.68 -14.53 -16.60
CA PHE A 47 14.22 -14.54 -16.41
C PHE A 47 13.79 -15.28 -15.13
N GLU A 48 14.44 -16.41 -14.83
CA GLU A 48 14.18 -17.22 -13.63
C GLU A 48 14.56 -16.52 -12.33
N ALA A 49 15.54 -15.61 -12.36
CA ALA A 49 16.04 -14.88 -11.19
C ALA A 49 15.29 -13.56 -10.93
N VAL A 50 14.43 -13.10 -11.83
CA VAL A 50 13.71 -11.81 -11.71
C VAL A 50 12.92 -11.73 -10.41
N SER A 51 12.22 -12.80 -10.04
CA SER A 51 11.40 -12.85 -8.81
C SER A 51 12.27 -12.75 -7.56
N THR A 52 13.39 -13.48 -7.52
CA THR A 52 14.35 -13.45 -6.42
C THR A 52 14.99 -12.07 -6.28
N TYR A 53 15.37 -11.45 -7.39
CA TYR A 53 15.91 -10.08 -7.39
C TYR A 53 14.90 -9.08 -6.84
N LYS A 54 13.66 -9.08 -7.34
CA LYS A 54 12.61 -8.18 -6.84
C LYS A 54 12.40 -8.36 -5.34
N LEU A 55 12.31 -9.61 -4.87
CA LEU A 55 12.12 -9.91 -3.45
C LEU A 55 13.30 -9.41 -2.60
N SER A 56 14.53 -9.74 -2.98
CA SER A 56 15.74 -9.34 -2.25
C SER A 56 15.89 -7.83 -2.20
N ILE A 57 15.66 -7.14 -3.33
CA ILE A 57 15.74 -5.68 -3.41
C ILE A 57 14.64 -5.04 -2.56
N SER A 58 13.40 -5.54 -2.61
CA SER A 58 12.32 -5.06 -1.74
C SER A 58 12.62 -5.29 -0.26
N LEU A 59 13.23 -6.43 0.10
CA LEU A 59 13.59 -6.74 1.49
C LEU A 59 14.64 -5.76 2.04
N ILE A 60 15.59 -5.32 1.21
CA ILE A 60 16.61 -4.33 1.58
C ILE A 60 16.04 -2.91 1.55
N LEU A 61 15.24 -2.57 0.53
CA LEU A 61 14.66 -1.24 0.40
C LEU A 61 13.68 -0.91 1.52
N THR A 62 12.96 -1.90 2.05
CA THR A 62 11.99 -1.65 3.11
C THR A 62 12.60 -1.00 4.36
N PRO A 63 13.62 -1.57 5.02
CA PRO A 63 14.27 -0.93 6.15
C PRO A 63 15.00 0.35 5.76
N VAL A 64 15.57 0.45 4.55
CA VAL A 64 16.26 1.66 4.08
C VAL A 64 15.29 2.83 3.93
N ILE A 65 14.19 2.66 3.21
CA ILE A 65 13.17 3.69 3.01
C ILE A 65 12.53 4.07 4.35
N TYR A 66 12.28 3.10 5.23
CA TYR A 66 11.79 3.36 6.57
C TYR A 66 12.76 4.25 7.37
N ALA A 67 14.05 3.89 7.40
CA ALA A 67 15.07 4.66 8.08
C ALA A 67 15.23 6.07 7.49
N LEU A 68 15.11 6.21 6.16
CA LEU A 68 15.15 7.52 5.49
C LEU A 68 13.97 8.41 5.91
N TRP A 69 12.75 7.85 5.99
CA TRP A 69 11.61 8.61 6.47
C TRP A 69 11.75 9.03 7.93
N VAL A 70 12.05 8.08 8.82
CA VAL A 70 12.22 8.34 10.26
C VAL A 70 13.37 9.32 10.51
N GLY A 71 14.50 9.13 9.83
CA GLY A 71 15.65 10.03 9.86
C GLY A 71 15.33 11.40 9.29
N GLY A 72 14.52 11.48 8.23
CA GLY A 72 14.01 12.74 7.69
C GLY A 72 13.16 13.50 8.71
N PHE A 73 12.22 12.82 9.39
CA PHE A 73 11.43 13.43 10.46
C PHE A 73 12.28 13.85 11.67
N TRP A 74 13.36 13.12 11.95
CA TRP A 74 14.34 13.51 12.97
C TRP A 74 15.09 14.79 12.56
N TRP A 75 15.52 14.88 11.30
CA TRP A 75 16.34 15.98 10.79
C TRP A 75 15.56 17.28 10.59
N PHE A 76 14.35 17.20 10.04
CA PHE A 76 13.53 18.38 9.73
C PHE A 76 12.58 18.76 10.87
N GLY A 77 12.42 17.91 11.87
CA GLY A 77 11.46 18.07 12.96
C GLY A 77 12.08 18.02 14.33
N SER A 78 11.35 17.43 15.28
CA SER A 78 11.84 17.15 16.63
C SER A 78 11.90 15.64 16.85
N PRO A 79 12.67 15.15 17.84
CA PRO A 79 12.68 13.74 18.23
C PRO A 79 11.28 13.13 18.41
N ARG A 80 10.29 13.92 18.83
CA ARG A 80 8.90 13.49 18.98
C ARG A 80 8.25 13.14 17.63
N TRP A 81 8.58 13.89 16.58
CA TRP A 81 8.10 13.61 15.22
C TRP A 81 8.68 12.32 14.65
N ALA A 82 9.97 12.06 14.90
CA ALA A 82 10.60 10.80 14.50
C ALA A 82 9.97 9.59 15.20
N ILE A 83 9.70 9.68 16.51
CA ILE A 83 8.97 8.64 17.25
C ILE A 83 7.56 8.46 16.67
N GLY A 84 6.85 9.56 16.43
CA GLY A 84 5.53 9.53 15.79
C GLY A 84 5.57 8.84 14.43
N ALA A 85 6.54 9.18 13.58
CA ALA A 85 6.72 8.56 12.26
C ALA A 85 7.07 7.08 12.36
N ALA A 86 7.96 6.70 13.27
CA ALA A 86 8.36 5.32 13.50
C ALA A 86 7.15 4.42 13.88
N LEU A 87 6.21 4.95 14.65
CA LEU A 87 5.00 4.23 15.03
C LEU A 87 3.92 4.25 13.95
N THR A 88 3.76 5.38 13.25
CA THR A 88 2.66 5.58 12.29
C THR A 88 2.95 5.02 10.89
N LEU A 89 4.20 5.02 10.42
CA LEU A 89 4.57 4.53 9.08
C LEU A 89 4.27 3.04 8.87
N PRO A 90 4.58 2.13 9.81
CA PRO A 90 4.20 0.72 9.67
C PRO A 90 2.68 0.55 9.64
N LEU A 91 1.96 1.28 10.50
CA LEU A 91 0.49 1.26 10.52
C LEU A 91 -0.11 1.77 9.21
N LEU A 92 0.43 2.86 8.64
CA LEU A 92 0.02 3.36 7.33
C LEU A 92 0.28 2.35 6.22
N GLY A 93 1.41 1.63 6.28
CA GLY A 93 1.68 0.51 5.38
C GLY A 93 0.59 -0.55 5.45
N LEU A 94 0.26 -1.02 6.66
CA LEU A 94 -0.80 -2.01 6.87
C LEU A 94 -2.19 -1.54 6.43
N ILE A 95 -2.54 -0.29 6.75
CA ILE A 95 -3.81 0.32 6.32
C ILE A 95 -3.89 0.35 4.79
N THR A 96 -2.78 0.70 4.12
CA THR A 96 -2.72 0.74 2.66
C THR A 96 -2.92 -0.64 2.04
N VAL A 97 -2.29 -1.68 2.58
CA VAL A 97 -2.48 -3.07 2.11
C VAL A 97 -3.91 -3.52 2.33
N ALA A 98 -4.43 -3.34 3.54
CA ALA A 98 -5.81 -3.73 3.88
C ALA A 98 -6.84 -3.00 3.01
N TRP A 99 -6.61 -1.72 2.71
CA TRP A 99 -7.48 -0.94 1.84
C TRP A 99 -7.43 -1.44 0.39
N LYS A 100 -6.23 -1.74 -0.13
CA LYS A 100 -6.03 -2.32 -1.47
C LYS A 100 -6.72 -3.67 -1.61
N ASP A 101 -6.64 -4.52 -0.59
CA ASP A 101 -7.31 -5.82 -0.59
C ASP A 101 -8.83 -5.66 -0.62
N ARG A 102 -9.39 -4.75 0.19
CA ARG A 102 -10.84 -4.44 0.13
C ARG A 102 -11.28 -3.96 -1.24
N TRP A 103 -10.48 -3.09 -1.89
CA TRP A 103 -10.80 -2.62 -3.23
C TRP A 103 -10.86 -3.76 -4.25
N ARG A 104 -9.94 -4.73 -4.17
CA ARG A 104 -9.94 -5.90 -5.05
C ARG A 104 -11.20 -6.74 -4.91
N HIS A 105 -11.68 -6.96 -3.68
CA HIS A 105 -12.92 -7.70 -3.44
C HIS A 105 -14.14 -6.97 -4.03
N ILE A 106 -14.21 -5.64 -3.85
CA ILE A 106 -15.29 -4.82 -4.43
C ILE A 106 -15.25 -4.90 -5.97
N GLU A 107 -14.06 -4.87 -6.58
CA GLU A 107 -13.90 -4.99 -8.02
C GLU A 107 -14.33 -6.37 -8.54
N GLU A 108 -13.98 -7.45 -7.82
CA GLU A 108 -14.39 -8.81 -8.12
C GLU A 108 -15.92 -8.96 -8.05
N ASP A 109 -16.55 -8.43 -7.00
CA ASP A 109 -18.01 -8.43 -6.84
C ASP A 109 -18.72 -7.63 -7.94
N LEU A 110 -18.19 -6.47 -8.31
CA LEU A 110 -18.72 -5.66 -9.42
C LEU A 110 -18.61 -6.39 -10.76
N ARG A 111 -17.49 -7.08 -11.01
CA ARG A 111 -17.32 -7.91 -12.23
C ARG A 111 -18.34 -9.06 -12.26
N LEU A 112 -18.59 -9.72 -11.13
CA LEU A 112 -19.58 -10.79 -11.02
C LEU A 112 -21.00 -10.26 -11.27
N PHE A 113 -21.37 -9.14 -10.65
CA PHE A 113 -22.65 -8.47 -10.89
C PHE A 113 -22.83 -8.05 -12.35
N LYS A 114 -21.79 -7.48 -12.97
CA LYS A 114 -21.82 -7.09 -14.38
C LYS A 114 -22.07 -8.30 -15.30
N ARG A 115 -21.44 -9.44 -15.03
CA ARG A 115 -21.70 -10.69 -15.77
C ARG A 115 -23.10 -11.24 -15.55
N ALA A 116 -23.64 -11.11 -14.34
CA ALA A 116 -25.00 -11.58 -14.03
C ALA A 116 -26.08 -10.74 -14.71
N ILE A 117 -25.86 -9.43 -14.88
CA ILE A 117 -26.79 -8.51 -15.58
C ILE A 117 -26.69 -8.63 -17.11
N GLN A 118 -25.55 -9.08 -17.64
CA GLN A 118 -25.33 -9.30 -19.07
C GLN A 118 -25.82 -10.68 -19.58
N ARG A 119 -26.35 -11.53 -18.71
CA ARG A 119 -27.10 -12.74 -19.06
C ARG A 119 -28.60 -12.48 -18.98
#